data_AF-A0A6A3QA76-F1
#
_entry.id   AF-A0A6A3QA76-F1
#
_cell.length_a   1.000
_cell.length_b   1.000
_cell.length_c   1.000
_cell.angle_alpha   90.00
_cell.angle_beta   90.00
_cell.angle_gamma   90.00
#
_symmetry.space_group_name_H-M   'P 1'
#
loop_
_entity.id
_entity.type
_entity.pdbx_description
1 polymer ?
#
loop_
_entity_poly.entity_id
_entity_poly.type
_entity_poly.pdbx_seq_one_letter_code
_entity_poly.pdbx_strand_id
1 'polypeptide(L)'
;MKDGDIEKIVPSLRSLARTLHNAITSVRQAAEWGMGNMQKVYSRLNLPLPYDPVLRGVRINNIFRMANYRVRTVGISQIRTTFSGDLELPAST
;
A
#
# COMPACT_ATOMS: atom_id res chain seq x y z
N MET A 1 -3.31 -15.74 -7.20
CA MET A 1 -3.47 -17.05 -7.86
C MET A 1 -2.09 -17.63 -8.04
N LYS A 2 -1.93 -18.95 -7.98
CA LYS A 2 -0.66 -19.56 -8.38
C LYS A 2 -0.55 -19.46 -9.90
N ASP A 3 0.65 -19.38 -10.47
CA ASP A 3 0.80 -19.21 -11.94
C ASP A 3 0.04 -20.27 -12.74
N GLY A 4 -0.02 -21.50 -12.23
CA GLY A 4 -0.76 -22.60 -12.84
C GLY A 4 -2.29 -22.46 -12.85
N ASP A 5 -2.88 -21.52 -12.10
CA ASP A 5 -4.32 -21.28 -12.14
C ASP A 5 -4.72 -20.30 -13.25
N ILE A 6 -3.81 -19.42 -13.66
CA ILE A 6 -4.06 -18.48 -14.77
C ILE A 6 -3.94 -19.22 -16.11
N GLU A 7 -3.07 -20.24 -16.20
CA GLU A 7 -2.98 -21.09 -17.39
C GLU A 7 -4.22 -21.96 -17.64
N LYS A 8 -5.08 -22.13 -16.63
CA LYS A 8 -6.37 -22.82 -16.77
C LYS A 8 -7.49 -21.91 -17.32
N ILE A 9 -7.28 -20.60 -17.34
CA ILE A 9 -8.24 -19.63 -17.88
C ILE A 9 -8.20 -19.66 -19.41
N VAL A 10 -9.33 -19.35 -20.04
CA VAL A 10 -9.44 -19.16 -21.50
C VAL A 10 -8.31 -18.25 -21.99
N PRO A 11 -7.52 -18.64 -23.01
CA PRO A 11 -6.32 -17.92 -23.43
C PRO A 11 -6.53 -16.42 -23.68
N SER A 12 -7.67 -16.03 -24.26
CA SER A 12 -8.02 -14.64 -24.56
C SER A 12 -8.21 -13.75 -23.31
N LEU A 13 -8.44 -14.34 -22.14
CA LEU A 13 -8.69 -13.61 -20.89
C LEU A 13 -7.49 -13.64 -19.93
N ARG A 14 -6.43 -14.41 -20.23
CA ARG A 14 -5.28 -14.57 -19.32
C ARG A 14 -4.56 -13.26 -19.03
N SER A 15 -4.42 -12.39 -20.04
CA SER A 15 -3.79 -11.08 -19.90
C SER A 15 -4.57 -10.19 -18.93
N LEU A 16 -5.90 -10.08 -19.12
CA LEU A 16 -6.77 -9.32 -18.23
C LEU A 16 -6.76 -9.88 -16.80
N ALA A 17 -6.87 -11.20 -16.65
CA ALA A 17 -6.81 -11.86 -15.35
C ALA A 17 -5.47 -11.60 -14.64
N ARG A 18 -4.35 -11.60 -15.37
CA ARG A 18 -3.02 -11.27 -14.84
C ARG A 18 -2.94 -9.83 -14.37
N THR A 19 -3.40 -8.87 -15.18
CA THR A 19 -3.41 -7.45 -14.83
C THR A 19 -4.23 -7.18 -13.57
N LEU A 20 -5.46 -7.74 -13.49
CA LEU A 20 -6.30 -7.61 -12.30
C LEU A 20 -5.67 -8.25 -11.07
N HIS A 21 -5.09 -9.44 -11.21
CA HIS A 21 -4.41 -10.12 -10.11
C HIS A 21 -3.22 -9.29 -9.58
N ASN A 22 -2.41 -8.74 -10.49
CA ASN A 22 -1.28 -7.90 -10.15
C ASN A 22 -1.76 -6.62 -9.45
N ALA A 23 -2.77 -5.93 -9.98
CA ALA A 23 -3.34 -4.74 -9.36
C ALA A 23 -3.82 -4.99 -7.91
N ILE A 24 -4.58 -6.08 -7.69
CA ILE A 24 -5.05 -6.46 -6.36
C ILE A 24 -3.86 -6.76 -5.43
N THR A 25 -2.88 -7.50 -5.93
CA THR A 25 -1.68 -7.85 -5.15
C THR A 25 -0.87 -6.61 -4.78
N SER A 26 -0.69 -5.68 -5.73
CA SER A 26 0.02 -4.42 -5.51
C SER A 26 -0.67 -3.54 -4.47
N VAL A 27 -1.99 -3.40 -4.54
CA VAL A 27 -2.75 -2.63 -3.53
C VAL A 27 -2.61 -3.25 -2.14
N ARG A 28 -2.72 -4.58 -2.04
CA ARG A 28 -2.54 -5.29 -0.77
C ARG A 28 -1.14 -5.10 -0.19
N GLN A 29 -0.10 -5.32 -1.01
CA GLN A 29 1.29 -5.16 -0.59
C GLN A 29 1.59 -3.71 -0.17
N ALA A 30 1.08 -2.73 -0.91
CA ALA A 30 1.21 -1.32 -0.54
C ALA A 30 0.60 -1.03 0.84
N ALA A 31 -0.58 -1.60 1.15
CA ALA A 31 -1.21 -1.45 2.46
C ALA A 31 -0.39 -2.13 3.58
N GLU A 32 0.11 -3.35 3.35
CA GLU A 32 0.95 -4.08 4.30
C GLU A 32 2.26 -3.33 4.61
N TRP A 33 2.93 -2.83 3.56
CA TRP A 33 4.15 -2.03 3.71
C TRP A 33 3.88 -0.68 4.39
N GLY A 34 2.74 -0.06 4.07
CA GLY A 34 2.27 1.15 4.72
C GLY A 34 2.11 0.95 6.21
N MET A 35 1.43 -0.13 6.62
CA MET A 35 1.23 -0.47 8.03
C MET A 35 2.56 -0.71 8.75
N GLY A 36 3.50 -1.44 8.13
CA GLY A 36 4.84 -1.64 8.67
C GLY A 36 5.61 -0.33 8.91
N ASN A 37 5.40 0.68 8.05
CA ASN A 37 5.97 2.02 8.24
C ASN A 37 5.30 2.75 9.42
N MET A 38 3.97 2.68 9.54
CA MET A 38 3.23 3.31 10.64
C MET A 38 3.66 2.77 12.02
N GLN A 39 3.93 1.47 12.12
CA GLN A 39 4.45 0.87 13.36
C GLN A 39 5.81 1.45 13.77
N LYS A 40 6.68 1.78 12.81
CA LYS A 40 7.98 2.44 13.09
C LYS A 40 7.81 3.88 13.58
N VAL A 41 6.78 4.59 13.12
CA VAL A 41 6.47 5.94 13.61
C VAL A 41 5.87 5.87 15.01
N TYR A 42 4.98 4.91 15.25
CA TYR A 42 4.41 4.64 16.57
C TYR A 42 5.50 4.31 17.61
N SER A 43 6.44 3.41 17.29
CA SER A 43 7.52 3.04 18.22
C SER A 43 8.41 4.24 18.58
N ARG A 44 8.60 5.20 17.65
CA ARG A 44 9.33 6.45 17.91
C ARG A 44 8.58 7.45 18.78
N LEU A 45 7.25 7.41 18.76
CA LEU A 45 6.44 8.28 19.60
C LEU A 45 6.62 7.93 21.08
N ASN A 46 6.95 6.67 21.39
CA ASN A 46 7.17 6.16 22.76
C ASN A 46 6.00 6.45 23.72
N LEU A 47 4.77 6.47 23.18
CA LEU A 47 3.54 6.68 23.95
C LEU A 47 2.59 5.51 23.75
N PRO A 48 1.91 5.02 24.80
CA PRO A 48 0.94 3.93 24.66
C PRO A 48 -0.28 4.37 23.83
N LEU A 49 -0.97 3.41 23.22
CA LEU A 49 -2.29 3.67 22.64
C LEU A 49 -3.32 3.80 23.78
N PRO A 50 -4.07 4.91 23.86
CA PRO A 50 -5.10 5.07 24.88
C PRO A 50 -6.27 4.11 24.66
N TYR A 51 -6.96 3.75 25.74
CA TYR A 51 -8.17 2.91 25.69
C TYR A 51 -9.36 3.65 25.08
N ASP A 52 -9.53 4.93 25.44
CA ASP A 52 -10.60 5.78 24.91
C ASP A 52 -10.55 5.81 23.37
N PRO A 53 -11.63 5.38 22.69
CA PRO A 53 -11.65 5.28 21.23
C PRO A 53 -11.46 6.63 20.54
N VAL A 54 -11.91 7.73 21.13
CA VAL A 54 -11.77 9.08 20.56
C VAL A 54 -10.30 9.50 20.58
N LEU A 55 -9.65 9.41 21.75
CA LEU A 55 -8.24 9.72 21.89
C LEU A 55 -7.36 8.78 21.07
N ARG A 56 -7.74 7.50 20.98
CA ARG A 56 -7.04 6.50 20.16
C ARG A 56 -7.12 6.86 18.68
N GLY A 57 -8.29 7.27 18.21
CA GLY A 57 -8.49 7.75 16.84
C GLY A 57 -7.62 8.95 16.51
N VAL A 58 -7.56 9.95 17.41
CA VAL A 58 -6.68 11.12 17.25
C VAL A 58 -5.21 10.72 17.18
N ARG A 59 -4.76 9.83 18.07
CA ARG A 59 -3.37 9.37 18.09
C ARG A 59 -2.99 8.61 16.82
N ILE A 60 -3.85 7.71 16.35
CA ILE A 60 -3.65 7.00 15.09
C ILE A 60 -3.60 8.00 13.93
N ASN A 61 -4.54 8.94 13.84
CA ASN A 61 -4.56 9.95 12.78
C ASN A 61 -3.25 10.76 12.74
N ASN A 62 -2.75 11.17 13.91
CA ASN A 62 -1.48 11.89 14.01
C ASN A 62 -0.30 11.05 13.52
N ILE A 63 -0.25 9.75 13.82
CA ILE A 63 0.79 8.83 13.31
C ILE A 63 0.79 8.80 11.78
N PHE A 64 -0.40 8.63 11.16
CA PHE A 64 -0.53 8.65 9.71
C PHE A 64 -0.14 10.00 9.09
N ARG A 65 -0.55 11.12 9.70
CA ARG A 65 -0.18 12.47 9.25
C ARG A 65 1.32 12.71 9.31
N MET A 66 1.98 12.32 10.40
CA MET A 66 3.44 12.46 10.57
C MET A 66 4.20 11.62 9.55
N ALA A 67 3.78 10.37 9.32
CA ALA A 67 4.37 9.50 8.31
C ALA A 67 4.23 10.11 6.89
N ASN A 68 3.02 10.57 6.55
CA ASN A 68 2.75 11.18 5.25
C ASN A 68 3.48 12.51 5.06
N TYR A 69 3.56 13.34 6.09
CA TYR A 69 4.34 14.58 6.07
C TYR A 69 5.80 14.28 5.74
N ARG A 70 6.44 13.35 6.47
CA ARG A 70 7.81 12.91 6.19
C ARG A 70 7.98 12.45 4.74
N VAL A 71 7.07 11.62 4.22
CA VAL A 71 7.14 11.11 2.84
C VAL A 71 7.05 12.25 1.81
N ARG A 72 6.18 13.24 2.04
CA ARG A 72 6.02 14.41 1.16
C ARG A 72 7.22 15.35 1.21
N THR A 73 7.79 15.57 2.39
CA THR A 73 8.93 16.47 2.59
C THR A 73 10.25 15.85 2.12
N VAL A 74 10.51 14.60 2.49
CA VAL A 74 11.78 13.91 2.18
C VAL A 74 11.76 13.30 0.78
N GLY A 75 10.57 13.01 0.24
CA GLY A 75 10.45 12.41 -1.07
C GLY A 75 10.94 10.95 -1.13
N ILE A 76 11.01 10.23 -0.01
CA ILE A 76 11.39 8.79 0.01
C ILE A 76 10.17 7.95 0.40
N SER A 77 9.73 7.09 -0.53
CA SER A 77 8.62 6.15 -0.33
C SER A 77 8.85 4.86 -1.13
N GLN A 78 9.04 3.74 -0.43
CA GLN A 78 9.23 2.43 -1.06
C GLN A 78 7.99 1.99 -1.87
N ILE A 79 6.79 2.28 -1.35
CA ILE A 79 5.52 2.02 -2.06
C ILE A 79 5.50 2.76 -3.39
N ARG A 80 5.89 4.05 -3.39
CA ARG A 80 5.94 4.84 -4.63
C ARG A 80 6.98 4.29 -5.60
N THR A 81 8.19 3.98 -5.13
CA THR A 81 9.24 3.44 -6.01
C THR A 81 8.89 2.07 -6.60
N THR A 82 8.15 1.24 -5.88
CA THR A 82 7.78 -0.10 -6.36
C THR A 82 6.56 -0.10 -7.26
N PHE A 83 5.54 0.72 -6.99
CA PHE A 83 4.25 0.63 -7.69
C PHE A 83 3.95 1.80 -8.64
N SER A 84 4.71 2.90 -8.63
CA SER A 84 4.44 4.03 -9.54
C SER A 84 4.87 3.80 -10.98
N GLY A 85 5.75 2.83 -11.27
CA GLY A 85 6.10 2.46 -12.64
C GLY A 85 5.04 1.57 -13.34
N ASP A 86 4.23 0.84 -12.55
CA ASP A 86 3.26 -0.14 -13.07
C ASP A 86 1.87 0.45 -13.33
N LEU A 87 1.65 1.73 -12.99
CA LEU A 87 0.35 2.40 -13.04
C LEU A 87 0.24 3.44 -14.17
N GLU A 88 1.24 3.54 -15.05
CA GLU A 88 1.07 4.22 -16.33
C GLU A 88 0.10 3.39 -17.18
N LEU A 89 -1.18 3.76 -17.14
CA LEU A 89 -2.14 3.33 -18.14
C LEU A 89 -1.54 3.70 -19.51
N PRO A 90 -1.55 2.78 -20.50
CA PRO A 90 -1.12 3.13 -21.84
C PRO A 90 -1.92 4.34 -22.27
N ALA A 91 -1.22 5.40 -22.69
CA ALA A 91 -1.82 6.58 -23.26
C ALA A 91 -2.87 6.12 -24.28
N SER A 92 -4.12 6.56 -24.09
CA SER A 92 -5.19 6.24 -25.01
C SER A 92 -4.82 6.88 -26.35
N THR A 93 -4.40 6.03 -27.30
CA THR A 93 -4.17 6.39 -28.71
C THR A 93 -5.49 6.78 -29.36
#